data_AF-A0A7C2MYL7-F1
#
_entry.id   AF-A0A7C2MYL7-F1
#
_cell.length_a   1.000
_cell.length_b   1.000
_cell.length_c   1.000
_cell.angle_alpha   90.00
_cell.angle_beta   90.00
_cell.angle_gamma   90.00
#
_symmetry.space_group_name_H-M   'P 1'
#
loop_
_entity.id
_entity.type
_entity.pdbx_description
1 polymer ?
#
loop_
_entity_poly.entity_id
_entity_poly.type
_entity_poly.pdbx_seq_one_letter_code
_entity_poly.pdbx_strand_id
1 'polypeptide(L)' 'DWLSVDVDMDLPLREARDDFERAYLEAQLRHSRGSMTELARRAGMERTNLYRKLKMLGVKDTFQRDESDEH' A
#
# COMPACT_ATOMS: atom_id res chain seq x y z
N ASP A 1 -3.67 -10.15 17.34
CA ASP A 1 -3.42 -10.69 16.00
C ASP A 1 -3.68 -9.56 15.01
N TRP A 2 -2.69 -9.17 14.20
CA TRP A 2 -2.71 -7.89 13.44
C TRP A 2 -2.90 -8.10 11.93
N LEU A 3 -3.23 -9.33 11.52
CA LEU A 3 -3.46 -9.71 10.12
C LEU A 3 -4.96 -9.83 9.77
N SER A 4 -5.87 -9.53 10.70
CA SER A 4 -7.30 -9.52 10.39
C SER A 4 -7.66 -8.21 9.72
N VAL A 5 -7.96 -8.28 8.42
CA VAL A 5 -8.61 -7.20 7.68
C VAL A 5 -10.09 -7.57 7.60
N ASP A 6 -10.92 -6.84 8.34
CA ASP A 6 -12.37 -6.94 8.18
C ASP A 6 -12.75 -6.18 6.91
N VAL A 7 -13.15 -6.93 5.88
CA VAL A 7 -13.68 -6.36 4.64
C VAL A 7 -15.20 -6.28 4.78
N ASP A 8 -15.74 -5.08 4.64
CA ASP A 8 -17.18 -4.87 4.66
C ASP A 8 -17.81 -5.39 3.36
N MET A 9 -18.69 -6.38 3.50
CA MET A 9 -19.37 -7.04 2.39
C MET A 9 -20.62 -6.29 1.91
N ASP A 10 -21.05 -5.26 2.64
CA ASP A 10 -22.16 -4.38 2.25
C ASP A 10 -21.71 -3.25 1.32
N LEU A 11 -20.39 -3.06 1.17
CA LEU A 11 -19.83 -2.07 0.25
C LEU A 11 -19.89 -2.54 -1.22
N PRO A 12 -19.98 -1.59 -2.18
CA PRO A 12 -19.72 -1.90 -3.58
C PRO A 12 -18.36 -2.59 -3.76
N LEU A 13 -18.28 -3.58 -4.65
CA LEU A 13 -17.06 -4.37 -4.90
C LEU A 13 -15.78 -3.54 -5.08
N ARG A 14 -15.91 -2.36 -5.71
CA ARG A 14 -14.79 -1.45 -5.91
C ARG A 14 -14.23 -0.95 -4.58
N GLU A 15 -15.10 -0.54 -3.66
CA GLU A 15 -14.72 0.02 -2.36
C GLU A 15 -14.17 -1.07 -1.45
N ALA A 16 -14.82 -2.23 -1.39
CA ALA A 16 -14.31 -3.39 -0.66
C ALA A 16 -12.91 -3.83 -1.14
N ARG A 17 -12.67 -3.81 -2.46
CA ARG A 17 -11.35 -4.09 -3.03
C ARG A 17 -10.33 -3.02 -2.65
N ASP A 18 -10.69 -1.75 -2.72
CA ASP A 18 -9.79 -0.65 -2.39
C ASP A 18 -9.41 -0.71 -0.89
N ASP A 19 -10.32 -1.13 -0.01
CA ASP A 19 -10.05 -1.34 1.42
C ASP A 19 -9.08 -2.50 1.66
N PHE A 20 -9.31 -3.64 1.01
CA PHE A 20 -8.38 -4.77 1.05
C PHE A 20 -6.99 -4.35 0.54
N GLU A 21 -6.92 -3.70 -0.62
CA GLU A 21 -5.66 -3.29 -1.23
C GLU A 21 -4.89 -2.30 -0.36
N ARG A 22 -5.59 -1.34 0.27
CA ARG A 22 -4.98 -0.40 1.22
C ARG A 22 -4.36 -1.15 2.39
N ALA A 23 -5.12 -2.03 3.04
CA ALA A 23 -4.63 -2.79 4.19
C ALA A 23 -3.45 -3.71 3.82
N TYR A 24 -3.52 -4.38 2.66
CA TYR A 24 -2.44 -5.20 2.14
C TYR A 24 -1.17 -4.40 1.90
N LEU A 25 -1.26 -3.28 1.18
CA LEU A 25 -0.09 -2.46 0.85
C LEU A 25 0.52 -1.80 2.09
N GLU A 26 -0.29 -1.37 3.06
CA GLU A 26 0.20 -0.88 4.35
C GLU A 26 0.94 -1.96 5.14
N ALA A 27 0.39 -3.18 5.17
CA ALA A 27 1.06 -4.30 5.80
C ALA A 27 2.40 -4.59 5.11
N GLN A 28 2.42 -4.69 3.78
CA GLN A 28 3.66 -4.95 3.04
C GLN A 28 4.67 -3.82 3.18
N LEU A 29 4.25 -2.56 3.23
CA LEU A 29 5.14 -1.42 3.47
C LEU A 29 5.87 -1.54 4.82
N ARG A 30 5.14 -1.93 5.87
CA ARG A 30 5.73 -2.19 7.20
C ARG A 30 6.74 -3.34 7.14
N HIS A 31 6.42 -4.43 6.44
CA HIS A 31 7.35 -5.56 6.24
C HIS A 31 8.60 -5.17 5.45
N SER A 32 8.45 -4.30 4.45
CA SER A 32 9.54 -3.73 3.66
C SER A 32 10.34 -2.69 4.43
N ARG A 33 10.00 -2.39 5.69
CA ARG A 33 10.63 -1.35 6.52
C ARG A 33 10.65 0.02 5.81
N GLY A 34 9.61 0.32 5.04
CA GLY A 34 9.51 1.56 4.27
C GLY A 34 10.20 1.55 2.90
N SER A 35 10.97 0.52 2.54
CA SER A 35 11.63 0.47 1.23
C SER A 35 10.62 0.28 0.09
N MET A 36 10.49 1.29 -0.76
CA MET A 36 9.59 1.28 -1.91
C MET A 36 9.98 0.24 -2.98
N THR A 37 11.28 0.02 -3.19
CA THR A 37 11.78 -1.01 -4.11
C THR A 37 11.35 -2.41 -3.68
N GLU A 38 11.55 -2.75 -2.40
CA GLU A 38 11.11 -4.02 -1.83
C GLU A 38 9.58 -4.16 -1.81
N LEU A 39 8.83 -3.09 -1.54
CA LEU A 39 7.37 -3.09 -1.62
C LEU A 39 6.88 -3.38 -3.04
N ALA A 40 7.45 -2.71 -4.05
CA ALA A 40 7.16 -2.94 -5.46
C ALA A 40 7.42 -4.41 -5.85
N ARG A 41 8.57 -4.96 -5.42
CA ARG A 41 8.93 -6.36 -5.63
C ARG A 41 7.92 -7.33 -4.98
N ARG A 42 7.53 -7.08 -3.72
CA ARG A 42 6.57 -7.92 -2.97
C ARG A 42 5.16 -7.84 -3.52
N ALA A 43 4.73 -6.64 -3.92
CA ALA A 43 3.42 -6.42 -4.51
C ALA A 43 3.35 -6.90 -5.98
N GLY A 44 4.49 -7.21 -6.61
CA GLY A 44 4.55 -7.54 -8.04
C GLY A 44 4.17 -6.35 -8.92
N MET A 45 4.40 -5.13 -8.44
CA MET A 45 4.02 -3.90 -9.11
C MET A 45 5.26 -3.15 -9.58
N GLU A 46 5.18 -2.52 -10.74
CA GLU A 46 6.16 -1.52 -11.13
C GLU A 46 6.06 -0.31 -10.18
N ARG A 47 7.21 0.33 -9.89
CA ARG A 47 7.34 1.37 -8.85
C ARG A 47 6.43 2.57 -9.12
N THR A 48 6.40 3.09 -10.33
CA THR A 48 5.55 4.23 -10.76
C THR A 48 4.07 3.90 -10.61
N ASN A 49 3.65 2.68 -10.97
CA ASN A 49 2.29 2.21 -10.78
C ASN A 49 1.94 2.07 -9.29
N LEU A 50 2.87 1.57 -8.49
CA LEU A 50 2.70 1.45 -7.04
C LEU A 50 2.51 2.82 -6.38
N TYR A 51 3.31 3.84 -6.71
CA TYR A 51 3.12 5.19 -6.12
C TYR A 51 1.75 5.77 -6.45
N ARG A 52 1.32 5.66 -7.71
CA ARG A 52 -0.01 6.12 -8.13
C ARG A 52 -1.10 5.39 -7.34
N LYS A 53 -0.96 4.08 -7.18
CA LYS A 53 -1.88 3.25 -6.39
C LYS A 53 -1.95 3.68 -4.94
N LEU A 54 -0.80 3.83 -4.27
CA LEU A 54 -0.72 4.27 -2.86
C LEU A 54 -1.38 5.65 -2.67
N LYS A 55 -1.17 6.57 -3.62
CA LYS A 55 -1.79 7.90 -3.61
C LYS A 55 -3.30 7.82 -3.76
N MET A 56 -3.80 6.99 -4.68
CA MET A 56 -5.24 6.77 -4.88
C MET A 56 -5.91 6.15 -3.65
N LEU A 57 -5.21 5.21 -2.99
CA LEU A 57 -5.71 4.54 -1.79
C LEU A 57 -5.54 5.37 -0.51
N GLY A 58 -4.83 6.50 -0.57
CA GLY A 58 -4.62 7.39 0.58
C GLY A 58 -3.65 6.86 1.62
N VAL A 59 -2.70 6.00 1.25
CA VAL A 59 -1.67 5.46 2.16
C VAL A 59 -0.65 6.57 2.45
N LYS A 60 -0.66 7.14 3.67
CA LYS A 60 0.00 8.42 3.96
C LYS A 60 1.50 8.34 4.28
N ASP A 61 2.01 7.19 4.75
CA ASP A 61 3.36 7.07 5.32
C ASP A 61 4.47 6.83 4.27
N THR A 62 4.12 6.75 2.98
CA THR A 62 5.05 6.35 1.91
C THR A 62 5.79 7.50 1.25
N PHE A 63 5.24 8.72 1.27
CA PHE A 63 5.76 9.82 0.45
C PHE A 63 6.82 10.66 1.15
N GLN A 64 6.84 10.68 2.49
CA GLN A 64 7.77 11.53 3.25
C GLN A 64 9.19 10.93 3.38
N ARG A 65 9.33 9.60 3.27
CA ARG A 65 10.62 8.92 3.50
C ARG A 65 11.46 8.72 2.24
N ASP A 66 10.83 8.65 1.06
CA ASP A 66 11.53 8.31 -0.19
C ASP A 66 12.11 9.55 -0.90
N GLU A 67 11.46 10.73 -0.79
CA GLU A 67 12.03 12.00 -1.27
C GLU A 67 13.33 12.39 -0.53
N SER A 68 13.55 11.83 0.67
CA SER A 68 14.78 12.02 1.45
C SER A 68 15.96 11.23 0.90
N ASP A 69 15.71 10.10 0.23
CA ASP A 69 16.74 9.18 -0.28
C ASP A 69 17.18 9.52 -1.73
N GLU A 70 16.49 10.45 -2.40
CA GLU A 70 16.86 11.00 -3.72
C GLU A 70 17.78 12.25 -3.63
N HIS A 71 18.18 12.69 -2.43
CA HIS A 71 19.09 13.81 -2.18
C HIS A 71 20.53 13.38 -1.86
#